data_AF-A0A3C0VIY2-F1
#
_entry.id   AF-A0A3C0VIY2-F1
#
_cell.length_a   1.000
_cell.length_b   1.000
_cell.length_c   1.000
_cell.angle_alpha   90.00
_cell.angle_beta   90.00
_cell.angle_gamma   90.00
#
_symmetry.space_group_name_H-M   'P 1'
#
loop_
_entity.id
_entity.type
_entity.pdbx_description
1 polymer ?
#
loop_
_entity_poly.entity_id
_entity_poly.type
_entity_poly.pdbx_seq_one_letter_code
_entity_poly.pdbx_strand_id
1 'polypeptide(L)'
;PASGAIPLDVRLSGAVVDIGGAVASWAWEVDGAPAGEGSSIAFTFTTIGDHEAVLRVVDDDGLEGVGSAVIRAGLDAPAAGNVNGDLRIDIGDPIFLLTYLFRTGTPPLCSPITACADVNADGRIDIGDPIYLLAYLFGGGPPPGMPKG
;
A
#
# COMPACT_ATOMS: atom_id res chain seq x y z
N PRO A 1 3.63 3.23 -10.13
CA PRO A 1 2.72 3.91 -9.17
C PRO A 1 3.24 3.68 -7.75
N ALA A 2 2.91 4.54 -6.76
CA ALA A 2 3.31 4.33 -5.37
C ALA A 2 2.37 3.39 -4.60
N SER A 3 1.20 3.10 -5.16
CA SER A 3 0.25 2.13 -4.62
C SER A 3 -0.66 1.58 -5.71
N GLY A 4 -1.30 0.43 -5.45
CA GLY A 4 -2.27 -0.19 -6.34
C GLY A 4 -2.51 -1.66 -6.00
N ALA A 5 -3.37 -2.32 -6.77
CA ALA A 5 -3.69 -3.72 -6.56
C ALA A 5 -2.61 -4.67 -7.09
N ILE A 6 -2.44 -5.83 -6.44
CA ILE A 6 -1.59 -6.91 -6.93
C ILE A 6 -2.27 -7.70 -8.06
N PRO A 7 -1.50 -8.22 -9.04
CA PRO A 7 -0.09 -7.91 -9.27
C PRO A 7 0.11 -6.45 -9.68
N LEU A 8 0.99 -5.74 -8.97
CA LEU A 8 1.22 -4.31 -9.13
C LEU A 8 2.51 -4.08 -9.92
N ASP A 9 2.37 -3.75 -11.19
CA ASP A 9 3.51 -3.39 -12.04
C ASP A 9 3.97 -1.96 -11.75
N VAL A 10 5.23 -1.82 -11.35
CA VAL A 10 5.85 -0.54 -11.03
C VAL A 10 7.14 -0.37 -11.83
N ARG A 11 7.29 0.80 -12.45
CA ARG A 11 8.57 1.29 -12.93
C ARG A 11 9.25 2.04 -11.78
N LEU A 12 10.27 1.43 -11.20
CA LEU A 12 11.15 2.07 -10.23
C LEU A 12 12.22 2.85 -10.98
N SER A 13 12.54 4.05 -10.51
CA SER A 13 13.53 4.92 -11.16
C SER A 13 14.23 5.80 -10.13
N GLY A 14 15.53 5.99 -10.30
CA GLY A 14 16.33 6.92 -9.50
C GLY A 14 16.78 8.10 -10.34
N ALA A 15 16.74 9.30 -9.76
CA ALA A 15 17.38 10.49 -10.30
C ALA A 15 18.63 10.77 -9.47
N VAL A 16 19.77 10.92 -10.14
CA VAL A 16 21.05 11.25 -9.50
C VAL A 16 21.51 12.61 -10.03
N VAL A 17 22.00 13.45 -9.13
CA VAL A 17 22.68 14.69 -9.47
C VAL A 17 24.14 14.51 -9.07
N ASP A 18 25.00 14.42 -10.06
CA ASP A 18 26.44 14.40 -9.89
C ASP A 18 27.03 15.61 -10.61
N ILE A 19 27.77 16.45 -9.87
CA ILE A 19 28.43 17.63 -10.41
C ILE A 19 29.89 17.28 -10.65
N GLY A 20 30.16 16.73 -11.82
CA GLY A 20 31.53 16.49 -12.31
C GLY A 20 31.94 15.03 -12.45
N GLY A 21 31.18 14.09 -11.89
CA GLY A 21 31.40 12.65 -12.03
C GLY A 21 30.37 11.94 -12.92
N ALA A 22 30.58 10.63 -13.10
CA ALA A 22 29.67 9.72 -13.78
C ALA A 22 29.26 8.58 -12.84
N VAL A 23 27.98 8.18 -12.86
CA VAL A 23 27.54 7.04 -12.05
C VAL A 23 28.16 5.75 -12.58
N ALA A 24 28.97 5.09 -11.76
CA ALA A 24 29.66 3.84 -12.08
C ALA A 24 28.76 2.62 -11.94
N SER A 25 27.87 2.59 -10.93
CA SER A 25 26.96 1.45 -10.71
C SER A 25 25.62 1.82 -10.09
N TRP A 26 24.63 0.97 -10.33
CA TRP A 26 23.26 1.07 -9.82
C TRP A 26 22.83 -0.30 -9.32
N ALA A 27 22.37 -0.39 -8.08
CA ALA A 27 21.88 -1.63 -7.47
C ALA A 27 20.54 -1.37 -6.79
N TRP A 28 19.50 -2.08 -7.25
CA TRP A 28 18.18 -2.06 -6.65
C TRP A 28 17.98 -3.25 -5.73
N GLU A 29 17.38 -2.99 -4.58
CA GLU A 29 16.86 -3.99 -3.65
C GLU A 29 15.37 -3.76 -3.42
N VAL A 30 14.61 -4.83 -3.32
CA VAL A 30 13.20 -4.81 -2.89
C VAL A 30 13.07 -5.75 -1.70
N ASP A 31 12.57 -5.24 -0.58
CA ASP A 31 12.45 -5.95 0.70
C ASP A 31 13.77 -6.62 1.14
N GLY A 32 14.89 -5.94 0.88
CA GLY A 32 16.24 -6.41 1.21
C GLY A 32 16.81 -7.48 0.26
N ALA A 33 16.11 -7.82 -0.83
CA ALA A 33 16.59 -8.75 -1.84
C ALA A 33 17.00 -8.02 -3.14
N PRO A 34 18.09 -8.43 -3.82
CA PRO A 34 18.48 -7.83 -5.10
C PRO A 34 17.36 -7.93 -6.15
N ALA A 35 17.02 -6.80 -6.77
CA ALA A 35 15.90 -6.66 -7.70
C ALA A 35 16.32 -6.25 -9.12
N GLY A 36 17.50 -5.66 -9.29
CA GLY A 36 18.03 -5.34 -10.62
C GLY A 36 19.07 -4.22 -10.62
N GLU A 37 19.47 -3.80 -11.82
CA GLU A 37 20.50 -2.79 -12.06
C GLU A 37 20.02 -1.75 -13.08
N GLY A 38 20.71 -0.62 -13.13
CA GLY A 38 20.43 0.51 -14.02
C GLY A 38 19.58 1.62 -13.37
N SER A 39 19.43 2.74 -14.09
CA SER A 39 18.72 3.93 -13.59
C SER A 39 17.21 3.73 -13.38
N SER A 40 16.66 2.66 -13.94
CA SER A 40 15.28 2.25 -13.71
C SER A 40 15.09 0.76 -13.97
N ILE A 41 14.20 0.14 -13.21
CA ILE A 41 13.81 -1.27 -13.37
C ILE A 41 12.29 -1.39 -13.42
N ALA A 42 11.80 -2.45 -14.06
CA ALA A 42 10.41 -2.89 -13.90
C ALA A 42 10.37 -3.96 -12.81
N PHE A 43 9.43 -3.83 -11.88
CA PHE A 43 9.22 -4.79 -10.81
C PHE A 43 7.72 -5.01 -10.59
N THR A 44 7.31 -6.25 -10.36
CA THR A 44 5.91 -6.63 -10.11
C THR A 44 5.77 -7.06 -8.66
N PHE A 45 5.01 -6.30 -7.87
CA PHE A 45 4.70 -6.68 -6.49
C PHE A 45 3.50 -7.64 -6.49
N THR A 46 3.66 -8.82 -5.91
CA THR A 46 2.64 -9.89 -5.93
C THR A 46 2.09 -10.24 -4.56
N THR A 47 2.59 -9.62 -3.50
CA THR A 47 2.12 -9.79 -2.13
C THR A 47 1.49 -8.50 -1.63
N ILE A 48 0.55 -8.62 -0.71
CA ILE A 48 -0.12 -7.48 -0.11
C ILE A 48 0.79 -6.90 0.97
N GLY A 49 0.89 -5.57 1.04
CA GLY A 49 1.64 -4.88 2.07
C GLY A 49 2.36 -3.64 1.57
N ASP A 50 3.06 -3.02 2.51
CA ASP A 50 4.08 -2.01 2.21
C ASP A 50 5.37 -2.74 1.85
N HIS A 51 5.93 -2.40 0.68
CA HIS A 51 7.18 -2.91 0.16
C HIS A 51 8.23 -1.81 0.10
N GLU A 52 9.44 -2.08 0.55
CA GLU A 52 10.54 -1.11 0.49
C GLU A 52 11.40 -1.35 -0.74
N ALA A 53 11.44 -0.38 -1.64
CA ALA A 53 12.38 -0.34 -2.75
C ALA A 53 13.56 0.58 -2.39
N VAL A 54 14.78 0.06 -2.44
CA VAL A 54 16.02 0.78 -2.16
C VAL A 54 16.87 0.81 -3.42
N LEU A 55 17.43 1.97 -3.72
CA LEU A 55 18.45 2.15 -4.74
C LEU A 55 19.75 2.56 -4.07
N ARG A 56 20.83 1.82 -4.36
CA ARG A 56 22.21 2.23 -4.12
C ARG A 56 22.88 2.61 -5.44
N VAL A 57 23.57 3.73 -5.45
CA VAL A 57 24.40 4.18 -6.57
C VAL A 57 25.82 4.42 -6.07
N VAL A 58 26.79 4.13 -6.94
CA VAL A 58 28.21 4.44 -6.69
C VAL A 58 28.71 5.26 -7.88
N ASP A 59 29.39 6.37 -7.64
CA ASP A 59 30.04 7.16 -8.69
C ASP A 59 31.43 6.60 -9.06
N ASP A 60 32.09 7.23 -10.04
CA ASP A 60 33.41 6.84 -10.53
C ASP A 60 34.55 7.18 -9.57
N ASP A 61 34.29 8.04 -8.58
CA ASP A 61 35.19 8.34 -7.47
C ASP A 61 34.99 7.38 -6.26
N GLY A 62 33.98 6.50 -6.33
CA GLY A 62 33.66 5.51 -5.31
C GLY A 62 32.76 6.01 -4.18
N LEU A 63 32.13 7.19 -4.31
CA LEU A 63 31.14 7.68 -3.35
C LEU A 63 29.80 6.99 -3.55
N GLU A 64 29.16 6.65 -2.43
CA GLU A 64 27.86 5.98 -2.43
C GLU A 64 26.70 6.94 -2.15
N GLY A 65 25.60 6.77 -2.87
CA GLY A 65 24.30 7.39 -2.61
C GLY A 65 23.23 6.33 -2.39
N VAL A 66 22.31 6.57 -1.45
CA VAL A 66 21.18 5.67 -1.17
C VAL A 66 19.86 6.45 -1.18
N GLY A 67 18.86 5.91 -1.87
CA GLY A 67 17.49 6.41 -1.81
C GLY A 67 16.51 5.26 -1.62
N SER A 68 15.35 5.52 -0.99
CA SER A 68 14.30 4.52 -0.83
C SER A 68 12.91 5.10 -1.11
N ALA A 69 11.98 4.21 -1.43
CA ALA A 69 10.57 4.49 -1.60
C ALA A 69 9.72 3.32 -1.09
N VAL A 70 8.56 3.62 -0.51
CA VAL A 70 7.58 2.62 -0.11
C VAL A 70 6.53 2.47 -1.21
N ILE A 71 6.31 1.24 -1.66
CA ILE A 71 5.26 0.87 -2.60
C ILE A 71 4.18 0.10 -1.85
N ARG A 72 2.91 0.54 -1.93
CA ARG A 72 1.79 -0.14 -1.26
C ARG A 72 1.02 -1.03 -2.21
N ALA A 73 1.25 -2.32 -2.11
CA ALA A 73 0.58 -3.33 -2.91
C ALA A 73 -0.65 -3.85 -2.16
N GLY A 74 -1.82 -3.72 -2.78
CA GLY A 74 -3.13 -3.97 -2.18
C GLY A 74 -3.95 -5.01 -2.93
N LEU A 75 -5.22 -5.19 -2.54
CA LEU A 75 -6.16 -6.07 -3.24
C LEU A 75 -6.96 -5.31 -4.32
N ASP A 76 -7.26 -5.98 -5.44
CA ASP A 76 -8.01 -5.41 -6.59
C ASP A 76 -9.52 -5.23 -6.32
N ALA A 77 -10.02 -5.80 -5.22
CA ALA A 77 -11.33 -5.52 -4.64
C ALA A 77 -11.48 -6.39 -3.38
N PRO A 78 -10.98 -5.97 -2.21
CA PRO A 78 -11.42 -6.62 -0.99
C PRO A 78 -12.93 -6.48 -0.88
N ALA A 79 -13.59 -7.53 -0.39
CA ALA A 79 -14.97 -7.39 0.06
C ALA A 79 -15.06 -6.18 0.99
N ALA A 80 -16.08 -5.35 0.82
CA ALA A 80 -16.36 -4.25 1.73
C ALA A 80 -16.22 -4.76 3.18
N GLY A 81 -15.55 -4.00 4.03
CA GLY A 81 -15.32 -4.41 5.42
C GLY A 81 -14.07 -5.26 5.70
N ASN A 82 -13.33 -5.76 4.71
CA ASN A 82 -11.95 -6.26 4.92
C ASN A 82 -10.97 -5.09 4.75
N VAL A 83 -10.81 -4.32 5.83
CA VAL A 83 -10.12 -3.03 5.84
C VAL A 83 -8.63 -3.21 6.10
N ASN A 84 -8.24 -4.19 6.91
CA ASN A 84 -6.83 -4.46 7.22
C ASN A 84 -6.13 -5.31 6.14
N GLY A 85 -6.88 -5.88 5.18
CA GLY A 85 -6.34 -6.63 4.05
C GLY A 85 -5.99 -8.10 4.35
N ASP A 86 -6.41 -8.66 5.48
CA ASP A 86 -6.05 -10.02 5.92
C ASP A 86 -6.94 -11.14 5.36
N LEU A 87 -7.87 -10.78 4.47
CA LEU A 87 -8.84 -11.66 3.79
C LEU A 87 -9.97 -12.17 4.69
N ARG A 88 -10.15 -11.59 5.89
CA ARG A 88 -11.29 -11.85 6.76
C ARG A 88 -12.08 -10.56 6.99
N ILE A 89 -13.30 -10.74 7.50
CA ILE A 89 -14.08 -9.64 8.07
C ILE A 89 -14.26 -10.02 9.53
N ASP A 90 -13.48 -9.41 10.41
CA ASP A 90 -13.49 -9.68 11.84
C ASP A 90 -13.27 -8.40 12.67
N ILE A 91 -13.02 -8.54 13.97
CA ILE A 91 -12.87 -7.40 14.88
C ILE A 91 -11.64 -6.53 14.57
N GLY A 92 -10.66 -7.06 13.86
CA GLY A 92 -9.49 -6.33 13.39
C GLY A 92 -9.86 -5.19 12.45
N ASP A 93 -10.88 -5.36 11.61
CA ASP A 93 -11.29 -4.37 10.60
C ASP A 93 -11.84 -3.06 11.18
N PRO A 94 -12.84 -3.05 12.08
CA PRO A 94 -13.30 -1.80 12.68
C PRO A 94 -12.21 -1.15 13.55
N ILE A 95 -11.31 -1.92 14.17
CA ILE A 95 -10.17 -1.37 14.94
C ILE A 95 -9.18 -0.68 14.00
N PHE A 96 -8.86 -1.32 12.87
CA PHE A 96 -7.98 -0.74 11.86
C PHE A 96 -8.57 0.54 11.29
N LEU A 97 -9.87 0.52 10.92
CA LEU A 97 -10.55 1.68 10.37
C LEU A 97 -10.60 2.86 11.36
N LEU A 98 -10.88 2.59 12.64
CA LEU A 98 -10.82 3.61 13.70
C LEU A 98 -9.40 4.17 13.87
N THR A 99 -8.38 3.32 13.73
CA THR A 99 -6.98 3.76 13.77
C THR A 99 -6.63 4.65 12.59
N TYR A 100 -7.13 4.34 11.39
CA TYR A 100 -6.99 5.21 10.22
C TYR A 100 -7.72 6.54 10.37
N LEU A 101 -8.95 6.53 10.91
CA LEU A 101 -9.79 7.73 11.04
C LEU A 101 -9.31 8.71 12.13
N PHE A 102 -8.82 8.19 13.26
CA PHE A 102 -8.52 9.02 14.44
C PHE A 102 -7.06 9.02 14.89
N ARG A 103 -6.21 8.21 14.26
CA ARG A 103 -4.76 8.21 14.50
C ARG A 103 -4.04 8.38 13.16
N THR A 104 -2.75 8.65 13.20
CA THR A 104 -1.88 8.67 12.01
C THR A 104 -1.58 7.24 11.53
N GLY A 105 -2.62 6.40 11.43
CA GLY A 105 -2.52 5.02 10.94
C GLY A 105 -2.26 4.96 9.44
N THR A 106 -1.76 3.82 8.96
CA THR A 106 -1.60 3.56 7.54
C THR A 106 -2.97 3.48 6.86
N PRO A 107 -3.15 4.05 5.65
CA PRO A 107 -4.37 3.87 4.89
C PRO A 107 -4.65 2.38 4.59
N PRO A 108 -5.93 1.98 4.46
CA PRO A 108 -6.30 0.62 4.04
C PRO A 108 -5.61 0.22 2.72
N LEU A 109 -5.18 -1.05 2.64
CA LEU A 109 -4.46 -1.61 1.48
C LEU A 109 -5.40 -2.06 0.35
N CYS A 110 -6.48 -1.32 0.12
CA CYS A 110 -7.41 -1.55 -0.96
C CYS A 110 -7.40 -0.38 -1.95
N SER A 111 -7.62 -0.67 -3.23
CA SER A 111 -7.63 0.34 -4.28
C SER A 111 -8.92 0.26 -5.11
N PRO A 112 -9.77 1.29 -5.10
CA PRO A 112 -9.69 2.49 -4.26
C PRO A 112 -9.90 2.16 -2.77
N ILE A 113 -9.46 3.05 -1.86
CA ILE A 113 -9.66 2.87 -0.41
C ILE A 113 -11.15 2.71 -0.06
N THR A 114 -12.03 3.38 -0.81
CA THR A 114 -13.49 3.27 -0.66
C THR A 114 -14.01 1.86 -0.92
N ALA A 115 -13.29 1.00 -1.68
CA ALA A 115 -13.74 -0.35 -1.96
C ALA A 115 -13.83 -1.23 -0.69
N CYS A 116 -12.97 -1.00 0.31
CA CYS A 116 -13.07 -1.68 1.60
C CYS A 116 -13.59 -0.81 2.74
N ALA A 117 -13.26 0.48 2.75
CA ALA A 117 -13.43 1.34 3.91
C ALA A 117 -14.78 2.07 3.98
N ASP A 118 -15.48 2.23 2.85
CA ASP A 118 -16.88 2.69 2.81
C ASP A 118 -17.76 1.44 2.96
N VAL A 119 -17.93 1.03 4.21
CA VAL A 119 -18.57 -0.23 4.60
C VAL A 119 -20.08 -0.13 4.44
N ASN A 120 -20.64 1.06 4.72
CA ASN A 120 -22.07 1.31 4.66
C ASN A 120 -22.57 1.76 3.26
N ALA A 121 -21.64 1.91 2.31
CA ALA A 121 -21.85 2.32 0.92
C ALA A 121 -22.51 3.70 0.77
N ASP A 122 -22.22 4.65 1.66
CA ASP A 122 -22.76 6.02 1.63
C ASP A 122 -21.88 7.02 0.85
N GLY A 123 -20.75 6.56 0.33
CA GLY A 123 -19.80 7.34 -0.45
C GLY A 123 -18.79 8.12 0.39
N ARG A 124 -18.75 7.90 1.71
CA ARG A 124 -17.79 8.52 2.64
C ARG A 124 -17.04 7.44 3.40
N ILE A 125 -15.89 7.83 3.92
CA ILE A 125 -15.14 7.01 4.89
C ILE A 125 -15.13 7.81 6.18
N ASP A 126 -16.00 7.44 7.12
CA ASP A 126 -16.19 8.13 8.38
C ASP A 126 -16.54 7.16 9.54
N ILE A 127 -16.95 7.72 10.69
CA ILE A 127 -17.24 6.92 11.89
C ILE A 127 -18.44 5.98 11.74
N GLY A 128 -19.30 6.22 10.74
CA GLY A 128 -20.40 5.34 10.38
C GLY A 128 -19.94 3.96 9.93
N ASP A 129 -18.77 3.86 9.27
CA ASP A 129 -18.23 2.62 8.72
C ASP A 129 -17.80 1.59 9.78
N PRO A 130 -16.95 1.93 10.77
CA PRO A 130 -16.61 0.97 11.82
C PRO A 130 -17.83 0.63 12.70
N ILE A 131 -18.79 1.55 12.87
CA ILE A 131 -20.05 1.25 13.56
C ILE A 131 -20.87 0.22 12.78
N TYR A 132 -20.94 0.35 11.44
CA TYR A 132 -21.61 -0.59 10.57
C TYR A 132 -20.97 -1.98 10.66
N LEU A 133 -19.64 -2.07 10.60
CA LEU A 133 -18.90 -3.33 10.77
C LEU A 133 -19.22 -4.02 12.10
N LEU A 134 -19.20 -3.27 13.21
CA LEU A 134 -19.54 -3.83 14.53
C LEU A 134 -20.99 -4.32 14.59
N ALA A 135 -21.93 -3.62 13.95
CA ALA A 135 -23.33 -4.05 13.85
C ALA A 135 -23.47 -5.34 13.02
N TYR A 136 -22.73 -5.50 11.93
CA TYR A 136 -22.68 -6.75 11.17
C TYR A 136 -22.10 -7.90 11.99
N LEU A 137 -20.95 -7.69 12.64
CA LEU A 137 -20.22 -8.72 13.38
C LEU A 137 -20.98 -9.22 14.63
N PHE A 138 -21.68 -8.34 15.34
CA PHE A 138 -22.26 -8.67 16.66
C PHE A 138 -23.75 -8.36 16.80
N GLY A 139 -24.30 -7.50 15.93
CA GLY A 139 -25.67 -6.99 16.04
C GLY A 139 -26.68 -7.59 15.07
N GLY A 140 -26.25 -8.52 14.20
CA GLY A 140 -27.10 -9.07 13.13
C GLY A 140 -27.43 -8.04 12.04
N GLY A 141 -26.59 -7.02 11.89
CA GLY A 141 -26.70 -6.02 10.83
C GLY A 141 -26.48 -6.61 9.43
N PRO A 142 -26.85 -5.86 8.38
CA PRO A 142 -26.63 -6.27 6.99
C PRO A 142 -25.14 -6.46 6.68
N PRO A 143 -24.79 -7.30 5.68
CA PRO A 143 -23.41 -7.46 5.25
C PRO A 143 -22.82 -6.14 4.72
N PRO A 144 -21.50 -5.94 4.84
CA PRO A 144 -20.80 -4.78 4.28
C PRO A 144 -21.04 -4.59 2.77
N GLY A 145 -21.05 -3.34 2.33
CA GLY A 145 -21.22 -2.98 0.91
C GLY A 145 -22.67 -3.02 0.42
N MET A 146 -23.64 -3.31 1.29
CA MET A 146 -25.06 -3.12 1.00
C MET A 146 -25.51 -1.72 1.47
N PRO A 147 -26.15 -0.91 0.61
CA PRO A 147 -26.75 0.36 1.04
C PRO A 147 -27.81 0.11 2.12
N LYS A 148 -27.92 1.02 3.10
CA LYS A 148 -29.10 1.06 3.97
C LYS A 148 -30.32 1.42 3.12
N GLY A 149 -31.36 0.59 3.18
CA GLY A 149 -32.67 0.88 2.58
C GLY A 149 -33.38 2.04 3.25
#